data_AF-A0A1I8GB58-F1
#
_entry.id   AF-A0A1I8GB58-F1
#
_cell.length_a   1.000
_cell.length_b   1.000
_cell.length_c   1.000
_cell.angle_alpha   90.00
_cell.angle_beta   90.00
_cell.angle_gamma   90.00
#
_symmetry.space_group_name_H-M   'P 1'
#
loop_
_entity.id
_entity.type
_entity.pdbx_description
1 polymer ?
#
loop_
_entity_poly.entity_id
_entity_poly.type
_entity_poly.pdbx_seq_one_letter_code
_entity_poly.pdbx_strand_id
1 'polypeptide(L)'
;RSYTPKNFEQMNLHRLHSLVQILWLLPLLQCLHVGSSQSQNAKTGKKSTDLTNSGCHRAVDKNDTLRFLVLDAGSTETRAALHEFFVERTPKSPNGPLKLRHLRLRRYSRKPGLSAFQHFPDRSRDQVNALLAAAAADVPKPQRAVTCVALRATAGLRLLDSGSRRRILRVVRDTLATSAAFLAPDIDSAKLLSGPEEAKFAWLSVNYMLGKLDEANTNFETVPVLELGGGSAQVAYEYPDGELSAPLDRASSLKATLTGRRIRARSYLGLGVRESVLRFVGYRNGKSAGTGVSKKAYNSSCIAANASLNFSFGSVTLQLEGNQRDNSSGSTAATVKKCFAQAKDLVQQVKVRTEPGIAKGEKTVYAISSIYYLVKYLKKSSPVPGTRVTYSDSVCPSEPRGDCKAYSISAGDIADNAAAVCRNPPDQGPYTPYYCINLSVLSAMLEQMGLPDSGTVTALGGSDNLGWTLGFSLDALLQSAAASAAKSIS
;
A
#
# COMPACT_ATOMS: atom_id res chain seq x y z
N ARG A 1 -17.26 37.30 -48.92
CA ARG A 1 -16.33 36.75 -49.93
C ARG A 1 -16.08 35.28 -49.57
N SER A 2 -17.05 34.40 -49.78
CA SER A 2 -17.26 33.58 -50.99
C SER A 2 -16.16 32.53 -51.19
N TYR A 3 -16.43 31.27 -50.84
CA TYR A 3 -16.14 30.12 -51.70
C TYR A 3 -16.81 28.82 -51.16
N THR A 4 -17.78 28.33 -51.92
CA THR A 4 -18.22 26.94 -52.16
C THR A 4 -18.84 26.96 -53.58
N PRO A 5 -19.16 25.84 -54.28
CA PRO A 5 -18.88 24.39 -54.10
C PRO A 5 -18.46 23.66 -55.43
N LYS A 6 -18.29 22.32 -55.40
CA LYS A 6 -18.86 21.26 -56.32
C LYS A 6 -17.95 19.99 -56.38
N ASN A 7 -18.43 18.83 -55.91
CA ASN A 7 -19.08 17.66 -56.59
C ASN A 7 -18.04 16.56 -56.92
N PHE A 8 -18.07 15.33 -56.37
CA PHE A 8 -18.96 14.15 -56.54
C PHE A 8 -19.04 13.57 -57.98
N GLU A 9 -18.43 12.38 -58.17
CA GLU A 9 -18.88 11.19 -58.95
C GLU A 9 -17.80 10.07 -58.80
N GLN A 10 -18.09 8.90 -58.20
CA GLN A 10 -18.61 7.61 -58.74
C GLN A 10 -17.63 6.74 -59.57
N MET A 11 -17.79 5.41 -59.40
CA MET A 11 -17.10 4.24 -60.03
C MET A 11 -15.82 3.73 -59.28
N ASN A 12 -15.59 2.43 -59.04
CA ASN A 12 -16.20 1.22 -59.59
C ASN A 12 -16.00 0.00 -58.67
N LEU A 13 -17.03 -0.85 -58.59
CA LEU A 13 -17.16 -2.04 -57.75
C LEU A 13 -16.75 -3.30 -58.52
N HIS A 14 -15.46 -3.56 -58.74
CA HIS A 14 -14.99 -4.85 -59.29
C HIS A 14 -13.55 -5.14 -58.86
N ARG A 15 -13.40 -6.04 -57.87
CA ARG A 15 -12.27 -6.99 -57.61
C ARG A 15 -12.26 -7.45 -56.14
N LEU A 16 -13.41 -7.90 -55.65
CA LEU A 16 -13.47 -9.04 -54.72
C LEU A 16 -14.00 -10.18 -55.58
N HIS A 17 -13.17 -11.20 -55.85
CA HIS A 17 -13.51 -12.58 -56.24
C HIS A 17 -12.26 -13.21 -56.87
N SER A 18 -11.32 -13.66 -56.03
CA SER A 18 -10.38 -14.75 -56.34
C SER A 18 -9.61 -15.07 -55.07
N LEU A 19 -9.49 -16.37 -54.74
CA LEU A 19 -8.70 -16.96 -53.65
C LEU A 19 -9.44 -17.26 -52.33
N VAL A 20 -10.73 -17.59 -52.39
CA VAL A 20 -11.36 -18.50 -51.41
C VAL A 20 -12.04 -19.61 -52.20
N GLN A 21 -11.33 -20.71 -52.42
CA GLN A 21 -11.81 -22.09 -52.65
C GLN A 21 -10.66 -22.89 -53.32
N ILE A 22 -10.59 -24.20 -53.02
CA ILE A 22 -9.50 -25.14 -53.34
C ILE A 22 -8.37 -25.02 -52.29
N LEU A 23 -8.19 -25.86 -51.28
CA LEU A 23 -8.27 -27.32 -51.23
C LEU A 23 -8.85 -27.82 -49.88
N TRP A 24 -9.95 -28.56 -49.96
CA TRP A 24 -10.34 -29.58 -48.99
C TRP A 24 -10.55 -30.88 -49.77
N LEU A 25 -9.51 -31.71 -49.89
CA LEU A 25 -9.62 -33.15 -50.21
C LEU A 25 -8.50 -33.89 -49.46
N LEU A 26 -8.90 -34.94 -48.75
CA LEU A 26 -8.20 -35.73 -47.72
C LEU A 26 -7.24 -36.82 -48.32
N PRO A 27 -6.82 -37.89 -47.60
CA PRO A 27 -5.59 -38.06 -46.81
C PRO A 27 -4.78 -39.32 -47.22
N LEU A 28 -3.86 -39.80 -46.36
CA LEU A 28 -3.15 -41.11 -46.35
C LEU A 28 -1.93 -41.29 -47.29
N LEU A 29 -0.73 -41.24 -46.72
CA LEU A 29 0.20 -42.39 -46.74
C LEU A 29 1.35 -42.23 -45.71
N GLN A 30 1.40 -43.21 -44.80
CA GLN A 30 2.57 -43.83 -44.18
C GLN A 30 3.43 -43.09 -43.14
N CYS A 31 3.27 -43.58 -41.90
CA CYS A 31 4.29 -43.70 -40.88
C CYS A 31 5.57 -44.38 -41.40
N LEU A 32 6.71 -43.83 -40.97
CA LEU A 32 7.96 -44.47 -40.53
C LEU A 32 9.12 -43.58 -41.00
N HIS A 33 9.68 -42.79 -40.08
CA HIS A 33 11.12 -42.72 -39.85
C HIS A 33 11.37 -41.97 -38.54
N VAL A 34 11.91 -42.71 -37.58
CA VAL A 34 12.49 -42.21 -36.34
C VAL A 34 13.70 -41.36 -36.72
N GLY A 35 13.63 -40.06 -36.43
CA GLY A 35 14.71 -39.11 -36.65
C GLY A 35 14.64 -38.04 -35.57
N SER A 36 15.52 -38.14 -34.60
CA SER A 36 15.68 -37.26 -33.45
C SER A 36 15.81 -35.78 -33.86
N SER A 37 14.76 -34.99 -33.66
CA SER A 37 14.86 -33.53 -33.64
C SER A 37 14.92 -33.06 -32.18
N GLN A 38 16.12 -32.74 -31.72
CA GLN A 38 16.37 -32.05 -30.46
C GLN A 38 15.59 -30.73 -30.44
N SER A 39 14.54 -30.70 -29.62
CA SER A 39 13.96 -29.45 -29.12
C SER A 39 15.03 -28.77 -28.27
N GLN A 40 15.62 -27.69 -28.79
CA GLN A 40 16.41 -26.78 -27.97
C GLN A 40 15.49 -26.09 -26.97
N ASN A 41 15.33 -26.73 -25.81
CA ASN A 41 14.92 -26.10 -24.58
C ASN A 41 15.94 -25.01 -24.25
N ALA A 42 15.68 -23.78 -24.70
CA ALA A 42 16.29 -22.60 -24.11
C ALA A 42 15.78 -22.50 -22.67
N LYS A 43 16.52 -23.14 -21.75
CA LYS A 43 16.43 -22.91 -20.31
C LYS A 43 16.72 -21.44 -20.06
N THR A 44 15.69 -20.60 -20.11
CA THR A 44 15.71 -19.31 -19.43
C THR A 44 15.56 -19.57 -17.94
N GLY A 45 16.64 -20.06 -17.35
CA GLY A 45 16.83 -20.03 -15.91
C GLY A 45 16.83 -18.57 -15.51
N LYS A 46 15.66 -18.05 -15.15
CA LYS A 46 15.53 -16.75 -14.50
C LYS A 46 16.17 -16.92 -13.13
N LYS A 47 17.49 -16.74 -13.05
CA LYS A 47 18.20 -16.53 -11.78
C LYS A 47 17.45 -15.39 -11.10
N SER A 48 16.77 -15.73 -10.00
CA SER A 48 16.43 -14.75 -8.99
C SER A 48 17.75 -14.08 -8.61
N THR A 49 17.96 -12.85 -9.07
CA THR A 49 19.12 -12.05 -8.65
C THR A 49 18.88 -11.72 -7.19
N ASP A 50 19.40 -12.61 -6.37
CA ASP A 50 19.45 -12.54 -4.93
C ASP A 50 20.10 -11.21 -4.52
N LEU A 51 19.50 -10.51 -3.54
CA LEU A 51 20.02 -9.24 -3.05
C LEU A 51 21.48 -9.40 -2.54
N THR A 52 21.91 -10.63 -2.25
CA THR A 52 23.23 -11.03 -1.72
C THR A 52 24.47 -10.64 -2.50
N ASN A 53 24.34 -10.09 -3.72
CA ASN A 53 25.43 -9.54 -4.51
C ASN A 53 25.38 -8.01 -4.71
N SER A 54 24.43 -7.30 -4.09
CA SER A 54 24.12 -5.91 -4.42
C SER A 54 24.85 -4.84 -3.59
N GLY A 55 25.93 -5.19 -2.88
CA GLY A 55 26.68 -4.30 -1.98
C GLY A 55 25.93 -3.86 -0.70
N CYS A 56 24.60 -3.99 -0.68
CA CYS A 56 23.75 -3.82 0.51
C CYS A 56 23.97 -4.91 1.57
N HIS A 57 24.60 -6.00 1.15
CA HIS A 57 24.91 -7.17 1.94
C HIS A 57 26.35 -7.06 2.41
N ARG A 58 26.58 -6.25 3.44
CA ARG A 58 27.89 -6.11 4.08
C ARG A 58 27.97 -6.89 5.38
N ALA A 59 29.18 -7.24 5.78
CA ALA A 59 29.46 -7.64 7.15
C ALA A 59 29.07 -6.47 8.09
N VAL A 60 28.45 -6.83 9.20
CA VAL A 60 27.96 -5.89 10.21
C VAL A 60 28.56 -6.29 11.54
N ASP A 61 29.14 -5.32 12.24
CA ASP A 61 29.71 -5.50 13.57
C ASP A 61 28.82 -4.90 14.65
N LYS A 62 29.06 -5.30 15.90
CA LYS A 62 28.34 -4.76 17.05
C LYS A 62 28.64 -3.26 17.16
N ASN A 63 27.63 -2.48 17.53
CA ASN A 63 27.67 -1.01 17.62
C ASN A 63 27.73 -0.26 16.27
N ASP A 64 27.64 -0.97 15.14
CA ASP A 64 27.45 -0.31 13.85
C ASP A 64 26.13 0.47 13.80
N THR A 65 26.12 1.50 12.97
CA THR A 65 24.88 2.17 12.52
C THR A 65 24.56 1.76 11.10
N LEU A 66 23.40 1.14 10.91
CA LEU A 66 22.85 0.78 9.61
C LEU A 66 21.82 1.83 9.17
N ARG A 67 21.74 2.05 7.87
CA ARG A 67 20.76 2.95 7.26
C ARG A 67 20.10 2.30 6.07
N PHE A 68 18.80 2.56 5.93
CA PHE A 68 18.04 2.16 4.76
C PHE A 68 17.09 3.29 4.36
N LEU A 69 17.18 3.71 3.11
CA LEU A 69 16.27 4.68 2.51
C LEU A 69 15.19 3.95 1.72
N VAL A 70 13.94 4.09 2.15
CA VAL A 70 12.79 3.54 1.44
C VAL A 70 12.04 4.66 0.74
N LEU A 71 11.87 4.56 -0.57
CA LEU A 71 10.97 5.43 -1.34
C LEU A 71 9.60 4.75 -1.45
N ASP A 72 8.64 5.18 -0.63
CA ASP A 72 7.23 4.79 -0.73
C ASP A 72 6.54 5.63 -1.82
N ALA A 73 6.38 5.03 -3.02
CA ALA A 73 5.65 5.65 -4.12
C ALA A 73 4.15 5.42 -3.97
N GLY A 74 3.57 6.19 -3.05
CA GLY A 74 2.14 6.29 -2.80
C GLY A 74 1.36 6.96 -3.93
N SER A 75 0.03 6.84 -3.86
CA SER A 75 -0.90 7.42 -4.84
C SER A 75 -1.06 8.94 -4.74
N THR A 76 -0.87 9.52 -3.55
CA THR A 76 -0.99 10.98 -3.33
C THR A 76 0.36 11.68 -3.40
N GLU A 77 1.40 11.04 -2.88
CA GLU A 77 2.75 11.58 -2.79
C GLU A 77 3.76 10.43 -2.78
N THR A 78 4.98 10.75 -3.17
CA THR A 78 6.15 9.87 -3.00
C THR A 78 6.87 10.29 -1.73
N ARG A 79 7.08 9.37 -0.80
CA ARG A 79 7.76 9.62 0.48
C ARG A 79 9.10 8.92 0.52
N ALA A 80 10.10 9.60 1.04
CA ALA A 80 11.38 9.02 1.41
C ALA A 80 11.40 8.83 2.92
N ALA A 81 11.64 7.60 3.38
CA ALA A 81 11.80 7.22 4.77
C ALA A 81 13.22 6.69 4.97
N LEU A 82 14.09 7.51 5.59
CA LEU A 82 15.44 7.12 5.97
C LEU A 82 15.41 6.57 7.39
N HIS A 83 15.53 5.26 7.51
CA HIS A 83 15.59 4.57 8.79
C HIS A 83 17.05 4.39 9.22
N GLU A 84 17.36 4.73 10.46
CA GLU A 84 18.65 4.46 11.10
C GLU A 84 18.48 3.42 12.20
N PHE A 85 19.38 2.44 12.25
CA PHE A 85 19.37 1.35 13.22
C PHE A 85 20.73 1.21 13.88
N PHE A 86 20.71 0.93 15.17
CA PHE A 86 21.87 0.51 15.95
C PHE A 86 21.93 -1.01 16.02
N VAL A 87 23.13 -1.56 15.81
CA VAL A 87 23.35 -3.00 15.88
C VAL A 87 23.68 -3.39 17.31
N GLU A 88 22.71 -3.98 18.00
CA GLU A 88 22.87 -4.42 19.39
C GLU A 88 23.59 -5.75 19.49
N ARG A 89 23.32 -6.64 18.54
CA ARG A 89 23.84 -8.02 18.48
C ARG A 89 24.02 -8.42 17.04
N THR A 90 25.06 -9.19 16.76
CA THR A 90 25.35 -9.75 15.42
C THR A 90 25.23 -11.28 15.45
N PRO A 91 25.10 -11.94 14.27
CA PRO A 91 25.11 -13.40 14.19
C PRO A 91 26.40 -14.06 14.71
N LYS A 92 27.51 -13.30 14.84
CA LYS A 92 28.78 -13.75 15.41
C LYS A 92 28.80 -13.71 16.95
N SER A 93 27.79 -13.11 17.58
CA SER A 93 27.71 -13.01 19.04
C SER A 93 27.26 -14.35 19.63
N PRO A 94 27.73 -14.74 20.84
CA PRO A 94 27.37 -16.02 21.47
C PRO A 94 25.86 -16.19 21.71
N ASN A 95 25.09 -15.09 21.65
CA ASN A 95 23.69 -15.05 22.04
C ASN A 95 22.72 -14.84 20.87
N GLY A 96 22.89 -15.38 19.65
CA GLY A 96 21.82 -15.45 18.62
C GLY A 96 21.82 -14.38 17.49
N PRO A 97 20.79 -14.31 16.62
CA PRO A 97 20.82 -13.58 15.34
C PRO A 97 20.90 -12.04 15.46
N LEU A 98 21.10 -11.35 14.33
CA LEU A 98 21.19 -9.88 14.27
C LEU A 98 20.01 -9.21 15.01
N LYS A 99 20.30 -8.36 15.99
CA LYS A 99 19.30 -7.52 16.69
C LYS A 99 19.54 -6.05 16.34
N LEU A 100 18.52 -5.41 15.81
CA LEU A 100 18.54 -4.01 15.40
C LEU A 100 17.60 -3.19 16.29
N ARG A 101 18.11 -2.08 16.84
CA ARG A 101 17.30 -1.07 17.52
C ARG A 101 17.13 0.15 16.62
N HIS A 102 15.90 0.52 16.32
CA HIS A 102 15.58 1.69 15.53
C HIS A 102 15.94 2.95 16.32
N LEU A 103 16.82 3.77 15.75
CA LEU A 103 17.32 4.99 16.37
C LEU A 103 16.50 6.20 15.94
N ARG A 104 16.23 6.28 14.63
CA ARG A 104 15.71 7.50 14.02
C ARG A 104 15.01 7.21 12.70
N LEU A 105 13.98 8.00 12.43
CA LEU A 105 13.37 8.13 11.11
C LEU A 105 13.44 9.58 10.64
N ARG A 106 13.97 9.79 9.44
CA ARG A 106 13.85 11.06 8.70
C ARG A 106 12.89 10.88 7.53
N ARG A 107 11.99 11.84 7.33
CA ARG A 107 10.98 11.78 6.26
C ARG A 107 11.04 12.99 5.35
N TYR A 108 10.87 12.72 4.07
CA TYR A 108 10.72 13.74 3.03
C TYR A 108 9.58 13.32 2.12
N SER A 109 8.86 14.27 1.54
CA SER A 109 7.81 13.93 0.57
C SER A 109 7.79 14.90 -0.60
N ARG A 110 7.26 14.41 -1.72
CA ARG A 110 6.97 15.20 -2.90
C ARG A 110 5.60 14.81 -3.46
N LYS A 111 4.82 15.83 -3.81
CA LYS A 111 3.53 15.70 -4.50
C LYS A 111 3.70 16.13 -5.97
N PRO A 112 2.91 15.58 -6.90
CA PRO A 112 1.96 14.47 -6.72
C PRO A 112 2.70 13.12 -6.56
N GLY A 113 1.98 12.02 -6.29
CA GLY A 113 2.55 10.67 -6.33
C GLY A 113 2.95 10.26 -7.76
N LEU A 114 3.84 9.26 -7.88
CA LEU A 114 4.41 8.88 -9.18
C LEU A 114 3.37 8.48 -10.24
N SER A 115 2.18 8.04 -9.84
CA SER A 115 1.11 7.67 -10.78
C SER A 115 0.63 8.85 -11.63
N ALA A 116 0.79 10.09 -11.17
CA ALA A 116 0.44 11.29 -11.94
C ALA A 116 1.30 11.46 -13.20
N PHE A 117 2.46 10.82 -13.27
CA PHE A 117 3.38 10.88 -14.40
C PHE A 117 3.13 9.79 -15.45
N GLN A 118 1.97 9.12 -15.45
CA GLN A 118 1.66 8.04 -16.40
C GLN A 118 1.86 8.41 -17.88
N HIS A 119 1.60 9.67 -18.23
CA HIS A 119 1.77 10.21 -19.59
C HIS A 119 3.14 10.86 -19.82
N PHE A 120 3.88 11.19 -18.76
CA PHE A 120 5.20 11.81 -18.83
C PHE A 120 6.18 11.14 -17.84
N PRO A 121 6.54 9.84 -18.04
CA PRO A 121 7.30 9.08 -17.05
C PRO A 121 8.65 9.70 -16.69
N ASP A 122 9.31 10.41 -17.61
CA ASP A 122 10.61 11.04 -17.36
C ASP A 122 10.56 12.10 -16.25
N ARG A 123 9.41 12.75 -16.04
CA ARG A 123 9.22 13.71 -14.93
C ARG A 123 9.32 13.06 -13.55
N SER A 124 9.20 11.73 -13.45
CA SER A 124 9.43 11.01 -12.20
C SER A 124 10.90 11.08 -11.74
N ARG A 125 11.85 11.25 -12.67
CA ARG A 125 13.29 11.38 -12.39
C ARG A 125 13.57 12.55 -11.47
N ASP A 126 13.05 13.72 -11.79
CA ASP A 126 13.28 14.95 -11.02
C ASP A 126 12.75 14.82 -9.60
N GLN A 127 11.56 14.23 -9.46
CA GLN A 127 10.96 14.00 -8.15
C GLN A 127 11.78 13.03 -7.31
N VAL A 128 12.26 11.93 -7.90
CA VAL A 128 13.13 10.95 -7.22
C VAL A 128 14.46 11.59 -6.84
N ASN A 129 15.13 12.30 -7.75
CA ASN A 129 16.38 13.00 -7.46
C ASN A 129 16.23 14.02 -6.33
N ALA A 130 15.14 14.78 -6.28
CA ALA A 130 14.88 15.73 -5.21
C ALA A 130 14.73 15.04 -3.84
N LEU A 131 14.12 13.85 -3.80
CA LEU A 131 14.01 13.05 -2.57
C LEU A 131 15.36 12.46 -2.15
N LEU A 132 16.14 11.95 -3.10
CA LEU A 132 17.49 11.43 -2.85
C LEU A 132 18.40 12.54 -2.29
N ALA A 133 18.37 13.72 -2.90
CA ALA A 133 19.17 14.87 -2.45
C ALA A 133 18.78 15.32 -1.03
N ALA A 134 17.48 15.40 -0.74
CA ALA A 134 16.99 15.78 0.59
C ALA A 134 17.42 14.77 1.66
N ALA A 135 17.29 13.46 1.38
CA ALA A 135 17.75 12.42 2.30
C ALA A 135 19.28 12.41 2.45
N ALA A 136 20.04 12.63 1.37
CA ALA A 136 21.49 12.66 1.41
C ALA A 136 22.04 13.81 2.26
N ALA A 137 21.31 14.93 2.39
CA ALA A 137 21.70 16.04 3.26
C ALA A 137 21.80 15.64 4.75
N ASP A 138 21.03 14.64 5.19
CA ASP A 138 21.05 14.11 6.55
C ASP A 138 22.01 12.91 6.73
N VAL A 139 22.70 12.46 5.68
CA VAL A 139 23.64 11.32 5.74
C VAL A 139 25.08 11.78 5.46
N PRO A 140 26.05 11.50 6.36
CA PRO A 140 27.46 11.83 6.14
C PRO A 140 28.00 11.23 4.84
N LYS A 141 28.81 11.99 4.08
CA LYS A 141 29.31 11.58 2.76
C LYS A 141 29.91 10.16 2.72
N PRO A 142 30.78 9.74 3.67
CA PRO A 142 31.34 8.38 3.65
C PRO A 142 30.29 7.28 3.84
N GLN A 143 29.18 7.58 4.51
CA GLN A 143 28.13 6.62 4.85
C GLN A 143 27.10 6.47 3.74
N ARG A 144 27.07 7.39 2.77
CA ARG A 144 26.15 7.36 1.61
C ARG A 144 26.38 6.14 0.71
N ALA A 145 27.65 5.82 0.45
CA ALA A 145 28.05 4.70 -0.41
C ALA A 145 27.64 3.32 0.14
N VAL A 146 27.37 3.22 1.44
CA VAL A 146 26.95 1.99 2.12
C VAL A 146 25.50 2.05 2.63
N THR A 147 24.77 3.13 2.33
CA THR A 147 23.36 3.29 2.68
C THR A 147 22.50 2.86 1.50
N CYS A 148 21.67 1.84 1.71
CA CYS A 148 20.85 1.28 0.64
C CYS A 148 19.60 2.10 0.36
N VAL A 149 19.18 2.14 -0.90
CA VAL A 149 17.92 2.74 -1.32
C VAL A 149 17.06 1.75 -2.10
N ALA A 150 15.76 1.73 -1.79
CA ALA A 150 14.79 0.98 -2.58
C ALA A 150 13.46 1.74 -2.71
N LEU A 151 12.91 1.77 -3.91
CA LEU A 151 11.57 2.24 -4.20
C LEU A 151 10.58 1.09 -4.25
N ARG A 152 9.46 1.26 -3.56
CA ARG A 152 8.32 0.34 -3.63
C ARG A 152 7.08 1.16 -3.93
N ALA A 153 6.46 0.85 -5.06
CA ALA A 153 5.22 1.49 -5.47
C ALA A 153 4.02 0.73 -4.94
N THR A 154 3.10 1.43 -4.30
CA THR A 154 1.92 0.84 -3.64
C THR A 154 0.68 0.97 -4.55
N ALA A 155 -0.52 1.08 -3.96
CA ALA A 155 -1.79 1.09 -4.66
C ALA A 155 -1.87 2.05 -5.85
N GLY A 156 -1.24 3.23 -5.78
CA GLY A 156 -1.29 4.23 -6.86
C GLY A 156 -0.80 3.70 -8.21
N LEU A 157 0.35 3.03 -8.23
CA LEU A 157 0.87 2.44 -9.47
C LEU A 157 0.20 1.10 -9.82
N ARG A 158 -0.37 0.38 -8.82
CA ARG A 158 -1.17 -0.83 -9.07
C ARG A 158 -2.41 -0.51 -9.93
N LEU A 159 -2.97 0.69 -9.77
CA LEU A 159 -4.16 1.15 -10.50
C LEU A 159 -3.90 1.58 -11.95
N LEU A 160 -2.64 1.79 -12.35
CA LEU A 160 -2.28 2.16 -13.72
C LEU A 160 -2.30 0.95 -14.67
N ASP A 161 -2.41 1.21 -15.97
CA ASP A 161 -2.15 0.20 -16.99
C ASP A 161 -0.70 -0.32 -16.92
N SER A 162 -0.49 -1.55 -17.41
CA SER A 162 0.79 -2.22 -17.28
C SER A 162 1.93 -1.50 -18.02
N GLY A 163 1.63 -0.80 -19.11
CA GLY A 163 2.61 -0.07 -19.91
C GLY A 163 3.11 1.17 -19.18
N SER A 164 2.19 2.02 -18.71
CA SER A 164 2.53 3.22 -17.94
C SER A 164 3.30 2.89 -16.67
N ARG A 165 2.87 1.85 -15.94
CA ARG A 165 3.56 1.35 -14.76
C ARG A 165 4.99 0.92 -15.06
N ARG A 166 5.21 0.13 -16.12
CA ARG A 166 6.56 -0.33 -16.51
C ARG A 166 7.48 0.82 -16.89
N ARG A 167 6.96 1.82 -17.63
CA ARG A 167 7.75 2.99 -18.03
C ARG A 167 8.20 3.82 -16.82
N ILE A 168 7.29 4.13 -15.89
CA ILE A 168 7.64 4.86 -14.67
C ILE A 168 8.69 4.08 -13.87
N LEU A 169 8.46 2.79 -13.60
CA LEU A 169 9.42 1.99 -12.82
C LEU A 169 10.79 1.88 -13.51
N ARG A 170 10.85 1.84 -14.85
CA ARG A 170 12.12 1.87 -15.59
C ARG A 170 12.87 3.18 -15.33
N VAL A 171 12.22 4.33 -15.53
CA VAL A 171 12.84 5.64 -15.27
C VAL A 171 13.37 5.73 -13.84
N VAL A 172 12.61 5.24 -12.86
CA VAL A 172 13.06 5.21 -11.46
C VAL A 172 14.30 4.32 -11.28
N ARG A 173 14.32 3.09 -11.84
CA ARG A 173 15.51 2.22 -11.75
C ARG A 173 16.74 2.89 -12.34
N ASP A 174 16.62 3.49 -13.52
CA ASP A 174 17.72 4.18 -14.19
C ASP A 174 18.20 5.37 -13.35
N THR A 175 17.26 6.09 -12.72
CA THR A 175 17.57 7.20 -11.81
C THR A 175 18.32 6.73 -10.56
N LEU A 176 17.87 5.63 -9.94
CA LEU A 176 18.54 5.07 -8.76
C LEU A 176 19.93 4.50 -9.10
N ALA A 177 20.08 3.82 -10.24
CA ALA A 177 21.34 3.21 -10.67
C ALA A 177 22.41 4.26 -11.03
N THR A 178 22.01 5.39 -11.60
CA THR A 178 22.93 6.49 -11.97
C THR A 178 23.21 7.45 -10.82
N SER A 179 22.46 7.39 -9.72
CA SER A 179 22.64 8.28 -8.59
C SER A 179 23.81 7.86 -7.72
N ALA A 180 24.75 8.78 -7.45
CA ALA A 180 25.81 8.59 -6.45
C ALA A 180 25.35 8.90 -5.01
N ALA A 181 24.05 9.18 -4.80
CA ALA A 181 23.55 9.58 -3.48
C ALA A 181 23.49 8.42 -2.49
N PHE A 182 23.15 7.23 -2.96
CA PHE A 182 22.91 6.03 -2.15
C PHE A 182 23.16 4.77 -2.98
N LEU A 183 23.37 3.64 -2.31
CA LEU A 183 23.57 2.35 -2.95
C LEU A 183 22.23 1.74 -3.39
N ALA A 184 22.02 1.61 -4.69
CA ALA A 184 20.81 1.00 -5.24
C ALA A 184 21.07 -0.48 -5.64
N PRO A 185 20.34 -1.45 -5.10
CA PRO A 185 20.51 -2.85 -5.46
C PRO A 185 19.83 -3.14 -6.81
N ASP A 186 20.61 -3.11 -7.91
CA ASP A 186 20.25 -3.46 -9.31
C ASP A 186 18.73 -3.46 -9.67
N ILE A 187 18.17 -4.52 -10.26
CA ILE A 187 16.80 -4.55 -10.79
C ILE A 187 15.72 -4.47 -9.68
N ASP A 188 16.08 -4.81 -8.45
CA ASP A 188 15.23 -4.76 -7.26
C ASP A 188 15.16 -3.37 -6.60
N SER A 189 15.93 -2.41 -7.10
CA SER A 189 15.97 -1.03 -6.61
C SER A 189 14.63 -0.32 -6.74
N ALA A 190 13.80 -0.64 -7.75
CA ALA A 190 12.43 -0.14 -7.85
C ALA A 190 11.46 -1.21 -8.34
N LYS A 191 10.39 -1.47 -7.58
CA LYS A 191 9.34 -2.41 -7.99
C LYS A 191 7.97 -2.07 -7.45
N LEU A 192 6.96 -2.73 -8.01
CA LEU A 192 5.63 -2.75 -7.44
C LEU A 192 5.67 -3.59 -6.16
N LEU A 193 5.23 -3.04 -5.04
CA LEU A 193 4.94 -3.81 -3.84
C LEU A 193 3.63 -4.54 -4.09
N SER A 194 3.55 -5.85 -3.88
CA SER A 194 2.24 -6.51 -3.86
C SER A 194 1.47 -6.12 -2.59
N GLY A 195 0.14 -6.22 -2.64
CA GLY A 195 -0.69 -5.95 -1.47
C GLY A 195 -0.36 -6.83 -0.26
N PRO A 196 -0.19 -8.16 -0.42
CA PRO A 196 0.24 -9.03 0.66
C PRO A 196 1.64 -8.71 1.21
N GLU A 197 2.60 -8.31 0.38
CA GLU A 197 3.92 -7.86 0.88
C GLU A 197 3.80 -6.59 1.74
N GLU A 198 2.99 -5.62 1.31
CA GLU A 198 2.70 -4.40 2.09
C GLU A 198 2.12 -4.76 3.46
N ALA A 199 1.14 -5.67 3.50
CA ALA A 199 0.55 -6.18 4.73
C ALA A 199 1.58 -6.89 5.63
N LYS A 200 2.45 -7.73 5.05
CA LYS A 200 3.55 -8.40 5.76
C LYS A 200 4.47 -7.38 6.43
N PHE A 201 4.89 -6.37 5.69
CA PHE A 201 5.81 -5.35 6.19
C PHE A 201 5.16 -4.44 7.23
N ALA A 202 3.88 -4.09 7.09
CA ALA A 202 3.12 -3.40 8.13
C ALA A 202 3.04 -4.24 9.43
N TRP A 203 2.77 -5.54 9.30
CA TRP A 203 2.75 -6.46 10.44
C TRP A 203 4.11 -6.55 11.15
N LEU A 204 5.19 -6.61 10.38
CA LEU A 204 6.56 -6.58 10.91
C LEU A 204 6.83 -5.27 11.65
N SER A 205 6.45 -4.11 11.08
CA SER A 205 6.63 -2.81 11.72
C SER A 205 5.95 -2.74 13.09
N VAL A 206 4.68 -3.16 13.18
CA VAL A 206 3.91 -3.10 14.44
C VAL A 206 4.48 -4.06 15.47
N ASN A 207 4.69 -5.33 15.11
CA ASN A 207 5.18 -6.30 16.07
C ASN A 207 6.62 -6.01 16.51
N TYR A 208 7.45 -5.42 15.64
CA TYR A 208 8.75 -4.89 16.03
C TYR A 208 8.61 -3.75 17.04
N MET A 209 7.76 -2.77 16.74
CA MET A 209 7.52 -1.61 17.59
C MET A 209 7.00 -2.00 18.97
N LEU A 210 6.21 -3.07 19.05
CA LEU A 210 5.67 -3.60 20.31
C LEU A 210 6.62 -4.58 21.03
N GLY A 211 7.82 -4.85 20.49
CA GLY A 211 8.76 -5.83 21.08
C GLY A 211 8.30 -7.29 21.00
N LYS A 212 7.31 -7.61 20.14
CA LYS A 212 6.72 -8.95 19.96
C LYS A 212 7.53 -9.85 19.01
N LEU A 213 8.55 -9.29 18.37
CA LEU A 213 9.49 -10.03 17.52
C LEU A 213 10.79 -10.39 18.25
N ASP A 214 10.93 -10.03 19.53
CA ASP A 214 12.12 -10.31 20.30
C ASP A 214 12.17 -11.79 20.74
N GLU A 215 13.31 -12.42 20.54
CA GLU A 215 13.50 -13.86 20.82
C GLU A 215 13.44 -14.20 22.30
N ALA A 216 13.86 -13.27 23.17
CA ALA A 216 13.74 -13.42 24.62
C ALA A 216 12.27 -13.41 25.09
N ASN A 217 11.34 -13.10 24.19
CA ASN A 217 9.94 -12.85 24.48
C ASN A 217 9.04 -13.98 23.97
N THR A 218 9.32 -15.21 24.41
CA THR A 218 8.56 -16.42 24.04
C THR A 218 7.11 -16.41 24.55
N ASN A 219 6.77 -15.52 25.48
CA ASN A 219 5.46 -15.44 26.11
C ASN A 219 4.48 -14.48 25.42
N PHE A 220 4.91 -13.73 24.40
CA PHE A 220 4.01 -12.79 23.73
C PHE A 220 3.67 -13.24 22.32
N GLU A 221 2.42 -13.60 22.14
CA GLU A 221 1.81 -13.76 20.84
C GLU A 221 1.88 -12.45 20.05
N THR A 222 2.16 -12.57 18.76
CA THR A 222 2.12 -11.43 17.85
C THR A 222 0.70 -10.95 17.67
N VAL A 223 0.54 -9.69 17.29
CA VAL A 223 -0.78 -9.06 17.19
C VAL A 223 -1.26 -8.98 15.74
N PRO A 224 -2.58 -9.05 15.50
CA PRO A 224 -3.16 -8.78 14.19
C PRO A 224 -3.06 -7.29 13.85
N VAL A 225 -2.75 -6.99 12.60
CA VAL A 225 -2.44 -5.64 12.13
C VAL A 225 -3.33 -5.23 10.97
N LEU A 226 -3.87 -4.02 11.06
CA LEU A 226 -4.67 -3.35 10.04
C LEU A 226 -3.99 -2.05 9.60
N GLU A 227 -3.61 -1.95 8.34
CA GLU A 227 -3.09 -0.71 7.74
C GLU A 227 -4.13 -0.11 6.80
N LEU A 228 -4.32 1.20 6.89
CA LEU A 228 -5.19 1.94 5.96
C LEU A 228 -4.38 3.01 5.22
N GLY A 229 -4.06 2.72 3.97
CA GLY A 229 -3.40 3.65 3.06
C GLY A 229 -4.38 4.54 2.29
N GLY A 230 -3.87 5.27 1.31
CA GLY A 230 -4.69 6.12 0.44
C GLY A 230 -5.53 5.33 -0.58
N GLY A 231 -5.00 4.23 -1.10
CA GLY A 231 -5.65 3.42 -2.16
C GLY A 231 -6.12 2.02 -1.77
N SER A 232 -5.61 1.47 -0.67
CA SER A 232 -5.95 0.14 -0.19
C SER A 232 -5.94 0.07 1.33
N ALA A 233 -6.60 -0.95 1.86
CA ALA A 233 -6.43 -1.43 3.21
C ALA A 233 -5.65 -2.75 3.19
N GLN A 234 -4.94 -3.07 4.27
CA GLN A 234 -4.17 -4.29 4.42
C GLN A 234 -4.45 -4.90 5.78
N VAL A 235 -4.55 -6.23 5.83
CA VAL A 235 -4.66 -6.98 7.08
C VAL A 235 -3.63 -8.09 7.10
N ALA A 236 -2.95 -8.25 8.23
CA ALA A 236 -2.02 -9.34 8.43
C ALA A 236 -1.96 -9.82 9.88
N TYR A 237 -1.78 -11.13 10.05
CA TYR A 237 -1.64 -11.77 11.37
C TYR A 237 -0.87 -13.09 11.23
N GLU A 238 -0.21 -13.51 12.31
CA GLU A 238 0.40 -14.83 12.40
C GLU A 238 -0.67 -15.92 12.42
N TYR A 239 -0.36 -17.08 11.85
CA TYR A 239 -1.29 -18.20 11.81
C TYR A 239 -0.56 -19.54 11.95
N PRO A 240 -1.11 -20.52 12.69
CA PRO A 240 -0.45 -21.80 12.93
C PRO A 240 -0.21 -22.62 11.65
N ASP A 241 0.83 -23.44 11.69
CA ASP A 241 1.09 -24.45 10.67
C ASP A 241 -0.06 -25.47 10.62
N GLY A 242 -0.56 -25.77 9.41
CA GLY A 242 -1.59 -26.80 9.18
C GLY A 242 -3.04 -26.29 9.09
N GLU A 243 -3.35 -25.10 9.59
CA GLU A 243 -4.72 -24.57 9.53
C GLU A 243 -5.10 -23.93 8.16
N LEU A 244 -4.26 -24.09 7.12
CA LEU A 244 -4.51 -23.62 5.76
C LEU A 244 -5.37 -24.60 4.97
N SER A 245 -6.69 -24.53 5.17
CA SER A 245 -7.66 -25.43 4.53
C SER A 245 -7.96 -25.10 3.06
N ALA A 246 -7.97 -23.82 2.66
CA ALA A 246 -8.34 -23.43 1.28
C ALA A 246 -7.16 -22.95 0.40
N PRO A 247 -7.17 -23.23 -0.93
CA PRO A 247 -6.13 -22.75 -1.86
C PRO A 247 -5.93 -21.22 -1.86
N LEU A 248 -7.03 -20.45 -1.74
CA LEU A 248 -6.97 -18.99 -1.65
C LEU A 248 -6.31 -18.50 -0.35
N ASP A 249 -6.36 -19.31 0.70
CA ASP A 249 -5.72 -18.99 1.97
C ASP A 249 -4.22 -19.27 1.91
N ARG A 250 -3.81 -20.32 1.17
CA ARG A 250 -2.39 -20.59 0.87
C ARG A 250 -1.76 -19.48 0.02
N ALA A 251 -2.49 -18.97 -0.98
CA ALA A 251 -2.02 -17.84 -1.81
C ALA A 251 -1.85 -16.53 -1.03
N SER A 252 -2.49 -16.41 0.14
CA SER A 252 -2.38 -15.25 1.04
C SER A 252 -1.37 -15.49 2.17
N SER A 253 -0.67 -16.63 2.17
CA SER A 253 0.31 -16.98 3.19
C SER A 253 1.71 -16.55 2.75
N LEU A 254 2.40 -15.80 3.61
CA LEU A 254 3.76 -15.35 3.43
C LEU A 254 4.61 -15.81 4.61
N LYS A 255 5.90 -16.02 4.38
CA LYS A 255 6.88 -16.21 5.45
C LYS A 255 7.52 -14.85 5.76
N ALA A 256 7.46 -14.42 7.02
CA ALA A 256 8.31 -13.32 7.46
C ALA A 256 9.74 -13.85 7.56
N THR A 257 10.65 -13.33 6.74
CA THR A 257 12.03 -13.83 6.75
C THR A 257 12.70 -13.53 8.07
N LEU A 258 12.41 -12.37 8.68
CA LEU A 258 12.91 -11.98 10.00
C LEU A 258 12.67 -13.05 11.08
N THR A 259 11.49 -13.64 11.17
CA THR A 259 11.14 -14.57 12.26
C THR A 259 10.93 -16.01 11.81
N GLY A 260 10.89 -16.26 10.50
CA GLY A 260 10.44 -17.52 9.93
C GLY A 260 8.93 -17.78 10.10
N ARG A 261 8.19 -16.90 10.79
CA ARG A 261 6.77 -17.06 11.11
C ARG A 261 5.90 -16.99 9.85
N ARG A 262 4.82 -17.77 9.85
CA ARG A 262 3.83 -17.75 8.79
C ARG A 262 2.78 -16.69 9.07
N ILE A 263 2.61 -15.82 8.12
CA ILE A 263 1.70 -14.69 8.19
C ILE A 263 0.63 -14.90 7.14
N ARG A 264 -0.64 -14.73 7.53
CA ARG A 264 -1.70 -14.48 6.57
C ARG A 264 -1.74 -12.99 6.29
N ALA A 265 -1.71 -12.64 5.01
CA ALA A 265 -1.61 -11.27 4.54
C ALA A 265 -2.58 -11.03 3.38
N ARG A 266 -3.46 -10.05 3.52
CA ARG A 266 -4.42 -9.64 2.48
C ARG A 266 -4.38 -8.15 2.25
N SER A 267 -4.78 -7.74 1.05
CA SER A 267 -4.94 -6.35 0.69
C SER A 267 -6.22 -6.14 -0.10
N TYR A 268 -6.97 -5.13 0.30
CA TYR A 268 -8.25 -4.73 -0.27
C TYR A 268 -8.06 -3.41 -1.03
N LEU A 269 -7.69 -3.52 -2.30
CA LEU A 269 -7.58 -2.38 -3.21
C LEU A 269 -8.97 -1.79 -3.45
N GLY A 270 -9.13 -0.47 -3.29
CA GLY A 270 -10.45 0.16 -3.35
C GLY A 270 -10.88 0.80 -2.02
N LEU A 271 -10.34 0.32 -0.90
CA LEU A 271 -10.79 0.72 0.44
C LEU A 271 -9.97 1.84 1.10
N GLY A 272 -8.87 2.27 0.50
CA GLY A 272 -8.06 3.34 1.08
C GLY A 272 -8.85 4.64 1.24
N VAL A 273 -8.40 5.52 2.14
CA VAL A 273 -9.14 6.75 2.52
C VAL A 273 -9.42 7.72 1.37
N ARG A 274 -8.72 7.60 0.22
CA ARG A 274 -8.97 8.45 -0.95
C ARG A 274 -9.63 7.67 -2.09
N GLU A 275 -9.22 6.44 -2.33
CA GLU A 275 -9.86 5.59 -3.36
C GLU A 275 -11.33 5.30 -3.02
N SER A 276 -11.67 5.12 -1.74
CA SER A 276 -13.07 4.98 -1.29
C SER A 276 -13.93 6.17 -1.72
N VAL A 277 -13.41 7.40 -1.69
CA VAL A 277 -14.12 8.59 -2.18
C VAL A 277 -14.45 8.46 -3.67
N LEU A 278 -13.51 8.00 -4.50
CA LEU A 278 -13.75 7.76 -5.93
C LEU A 278 -14.84 6.71 -6.15
N ARG A 279 -14.84 5.64 -5.36
CA ARG A 279 -15.87 4.58 -5.43
C ARG A 279 -17.24 5.09 -5.03
N PHE A 280 -17.31 5.93 -4.01
CA PHE A 280 -18.56 6.50 -3.51
C PHE A 280 -19.25 7.42 -4.51
N VAL A 281 -18.45 8.13 -5.30
CA VAL A 281 -18.97 9.03 -6.34
C VAL A 281 -19.20 8.31 -7.68
N GLY A 282 -18.98 6.99 -7.74
CA GLY A 282 -19.18 6.18 -8.95
C GLY A 282 -18.15 6.43 -10.04
N TYR A 283 -16.98 7.00 -9.71
CA TYR A 283 -15.92 7.22 -10.69
C TYR A 283 -15.39 5.88 -11.21
N ARG A 284 -15.39 5.72 -12.54
CA ARG A 284 -14.87 4.54 -13.24
C ARG A 284 -13.74 4.97 -14.17
N ASN A 285 -12.56 4.34 -14.04
CA ASN A 285 -11.46 4.56 -14.97
C ASN A 285 -11.83 4.04 -16.36
N GLY A 286 -12.20 4.93 -17.28
CA GLY A 286 -12.51 4.60 -18.67
C GLY A 286 -13.25 5.72 -19.40
N LYS A 287 -12.61 6.28 -20.45
CA LYS A 287 -13.13 7.30 -21.39
C LYS A 287 -13.32 8.73 -20.85
N SER A 288 -12.24 9.34 -20.38
CA SER A 288 -11.91 10.78 -20.58
C SER A 288 -10.68 11.14 -19.73
N ALA A 289 -9.49 10.71 -20.17
CA ALA A 289 -8.23 11.27 -19.67
C ALA A 289 -7.79 12.40 -20.60
N GLY A 290 -8.66 13.41 -20.75
CA GLY A 290 -8.20 14.73 -21.12
C GLY A 290 -7.64 15.38 -19.87
N THR A 291 -6.56 16.15 -19.99
CA THR A 291 -5.86 16.88 -18.92
C THR A 291 -6.68 18.03 -18.30
N GLY A 292 -8.01 17.92 -18.29
CA GLY A 292 -8.94 18.90 -17.76
C GLY A 292 -9.80 18.29 -16.66
N VAL A 293 -10.12 19.10 -15.64
CA VAL A 293 -11.18 18.80 -14.67
C VAL A 293 -12.41 18.33 -15.44
N SER A 294 -12.90 17.12 -15.17
CA SER A 294 -14.19 16.66 -15.70
C SER A 294 -15.22 17.75 -15.37
N LYS A 295 -15.76 18.44 -16.39
CA LYS A 295 -16.78 19.49 -16.22
C LYS A 295 -18.05 18.98 -15.52
N LYS A 296 -18.23 17.66 -15.40
CA LYS A 296 -19.32 17.05 -14.66
C LYS A 296 -18.94 16.95 -13.18
N ALA A 297 -19.64 17.71 -12.34
CA ALA A 297 -19.60 17.54 -10.89
C ALA A 297 -20.19 16.18 -10.51
N TYR A 298 -19.56 15.52 -9.54
CA TYR A 298 -20.01 14.23 -9.03
C TYR A 298 -20.70 14.42 -7.70
N ASN A 299 -21.97 14.01 -7.62
CA ASN A 299 -22.76 14.15 -6.40
C ASN A 299 -22.61 12.92 -5.48
N SER A 300 -22.56 13.13 -4.16
CA SER A 300 -22.63 12.07 -3.17
C SER A 300 -23.42 12.49 -1.93
N SER A 301 -24.27 11.58 -1.45
CA SER A 301 -24.95 11.71 -0.15
C SER A 301 -23.98 11.69 1.04
N CYS A 302 -22.75 11.23 0.86
CA CYS A 302 -21.74 11.22 1.92
C CYS A 302 -20.89 12.50 1.98
N ILE A 303 -21.17 13.47 1.11
CA ILE A 303 -20.56 14.79 1.13
C ILE A 303 -21.56 15.74 1.78
N ALA A 304 -21.03 16.69 2.57
CA ALA A 304 -21.82 17.70 3.26
C ALA A 304 -22.77 18.39 2.28
N ALA A 305 -24.05 18.51 2.65
CA ALA A 305 -25.06 19.15 1.79
C ALA A 305 -24.62 20.57 1.39
N ASN A 306 -24.81 20.90 0.11
CA ASN A 306 -24.39 22.16 -0.52
C ASN A 306 -22.87 22.42 -0.55
N ALA A 307 -22.02 21.49 -0.10
CA ALA A 307 -20.58 21.62 -0.28
C ALA A 307 -20.19 21.36 -1.74
N SER A 308 -19.23 22.13 -2.23
CA SER A 308 -18.59 21.93 -3.54
C SER A 308 -17.07 21.95 -3.35
N LEU A 309 -16.41 20.88 -3.76
CA LEU A 309 -15.06 20.55 -3.33
C LEU A 309 -14.20 20.03 -4.48
N ASN A 310 -12.94 20.46 -4.52
CA ASN A 310 -11.94 19.88 -5.42
C ASN A 310 -11.33 18.64 -4.77
N PHE A 311 -11.50 17.49 -5.43
CA PHE A 311 -10.87 16.24 -5.02
C PHE A 311 -9.76 15.87 -6.00
N SER A 312 -8.58 15.55 -5.48
CA SER A 312 -7.49 14.99 -6.26
C SER A 312 -6.95 13.69 -5.64
N PHE A 313 -6.69 12.71 -6.50
CA PHE A 313 -6.06 11.44 -6.16
C PHE A 313 -5.33 10.83 -7.36
N GLY A 314 -4.02 10.61 -7.27
CA GLY A 314 -3.22 10.20 -8.41
C GLY A 314 -3.28 11.23 -9.53
N SER A 315 -3.62 10.79 -10.74
CA SER A 315 -3.83 11.65 -11.91
C SER A 315 -5.26 12.21 -12.02
N VAL A 316 -6.15 11.87 -11.09
CA VAL A 316 -7.58 12.19 -11.16
C VAL A 316 -7.85 13.46 -10.36
N THR A 317 -8.55 14.42 -10.97
CA THR A 317 -9.10 15.61 -10.32
C THR A 317 -10.57 15.76 -10.67
N LEU A 318 -11.44 15.83 -9.66
CA LEU A 318 -12.90 15.89 -9.77
C LEU A 318 -13.45 17.07 -8.97
N GLN A 319 -14.53 17.68 -9.45
CA GLN A 319 -15.42 18.49 -8.62
C GLN A 319 -16.43 17.55 -7.95
N LEU A 320 -16.49 17.55 -6.62
CA LEU A 320 -17.43 16.77 -5.84
C LEU A 320 -18.45 17.70 -5.18
N GLU A 321 -19.72 17.28 -5.19
CA GLU A 321 -20.82 18.06 -4.62
C GLU A 321 -21.65 17.22 -3.65
N GLY A 322 -22.13 17.85 -2.58
CA GLY A 322 -23.17 17.27 -1.74
C GLY A 322 -24.55 17.42 -2.37
N ASN A 323 -25.48 16.54 -1.97
CA ASN A 323 -26.87 16.68 -2.39
C ASN A 323 -27.46 18.02 -1.89
N GLN A 324 -28.34 18.62 -2.70
CA GLN A 324 -29.18 19.76 -2.29
C GLN A 324 -30.05 19.32 -1.10
N ARG A 325 -30.20 20.20 -0.09
CA ARG A 325 -31.18 19.95 0.97
C ARG A 325 -32.58 20.17 0.42
N ASP A 326 -33.41 19.12 0.39
CA ASP A 326 -34.85 19.32 0.24
C ASP A 326 -35.40 19.98 1.50
N ASN A 327 -36.18 21.06 1.33
CA ASN A 327 -36.84 21.82 2.42
C ASN A 327 -37.89 21.00 3.20
N SER A 328 -38.15 19.77 2.77
CA SER A 328 -39.08 18.83 3.38
C SER A 328 -38.30 17.75 4.14
N SER A 329 -37.78 18.08 5.33
CA SER A 329 -37.50 17.17 6.47
C SER A 329 -36.99 15.74 6.18
N GLY A 330 -36.29 15.52 5.07
CA GLY A 330 -35.57 14.31 4.71
C GLY A 330 -34.28 14.26 5.51
N SER A 331 -34.44 13.98 6.80
CA SER A 331 -33.47 14.12 7.88
C SER A 331 -32.03 13.71 7.49
N THR A 332 -31.06 14.41 8.07
CA THR A 332 -29.64 14.00 8.10
C THR A 332 -29.48 12.50 8.38
N ALA A 333 -30.40 11.86 9.13
CA ALA A 333 -30.41 10.42 9.36
C ALA A 333 -30.63 9.56 8.09
N ALA A 334 -31.48 9.96 7.14
CA ALA A 334 -31.68 9.23 5.89
C ALA A 334 -30.42 9.26 5.01
N THR A 335 -29.74 10.41 4.96
CA THR A 335 -28.46 10.61 4.27
C THR A 335 -27.35 9.77 4.89
N VAL A 336 -27.26 9.76 6.21
CA VAL A 336 -26.33 8.90 6.97
C VAL A 336 -26.58 7.41 6.65
N LYS A 337 -27.85 6.98 6.68
CA LYS A 337 -28.23 5.58 6.37
C LYS A 337 -27.80 5.17 4.96
N LYS A 338 -28.00 6.03 3.96
CA LYS A 338 -27.53 5.79 2.57
C LYS A 338 -26.01 5.66 2.51
N CYS A 339 -25.29 6.50 3.24
CA CYS A 339 -23.84 6.47 3.28
C CYS A 339 -23.29 5.15 3.85
N PHE A 340 -23.87 4.69 4.96
CA PHE A 340 -23.49 3.40 5.54
C PHE A 340 -23.86 2.20 4.66
N ALA A 341 -25.02 2.22 4.02
CA ALA A 341 -25.39 1.18 3.06
C ALA A 341 -24.36 1.10 1.92
N GLN A 342 -23.98 2.25 1.36
CA GLN A 342 -22.95 2.30 0.32
C GLN A 342 -21.56 1.85 0.82
N ALA A 343 -21.21 2.11 2.09
CA ALA A 343 -19.98 1.61 2.69
C ALA A 343 -19.98 0.07 2.79
N LYS A 344 -21.08 -0.53 3.26
CA LYS A 344 -21.25 -1.99 3.33
C LYS A 344 -21.20 -2.61 1.94
N ASP A 345 -21.89 -2.02 0.97
CA ASP A 345 -21.86 -2.46 -0.42
C ASP A 345 -20.44 -2.43 -1.00
N LEU A 346 -19.67 -1.36 -0.75
CA LEU A 346 -18.29 -1.26 -1.20
C LEU A 346 -17.42 -2.37 -0.59
N VAL A 347 -17.54 -2.60 0.72
CA VAL A 347 -16.81 -3.64 1.45
C VAL A 347 -17.13 -5.04 0.92
N GLN A 348 -18.40 -5.30 0.58
CA GLN A 348 -18.81 -6.55 -0.07
C GLN A 348 -18.29 -6.67 -1.50
N GLN A 349 -18.34 -5.59 -2.29
CA GLN A 349 -17.86 -5.58 -3.68
C GLN A 349 -16.37 -5.87 -3.79
N VAL A 350 -15.55 -5.36 -2.86
CA VAL A 350 -14.11 -5.68 -2.80
C VAL A 350 -13.82 -7.04 -2.14
N LYS A 351 -14.88 -7.74 -1.70
CA LYS A 351 -14.84 -9.08 -1.10
C LYS A 351 -13.98 -9.12 0.17
N VAL A 352 -14.17 -8.15 1.07
CA VAL A 352 -13.58 -8.26 2.42
C VAL A 352 -14.06 -9.53 3.09
N ARG A 353 -13.14 -10.28 3.67
CA ARG A 353 -13.43 -11.54 4.34
C ARG A 353 -13.48 -11.34 5.85
N THR A 354 -14.23 -12.20 6.52
CA THR A 354 -14.04 -12.44 7.94
C THR A 354 -12.60 -12.92 8.16
N GLU A 355 -11.91 -12.34 9.13
CA GLU A 355 -10.53 -12.65 9.43
C GLU A 355 -10.48 -13.42 10.75
N PRO A 356 -10.23 -14.74 10.75
CA PRO A 356 -10.18 -15.53 11.98
C PRO A 356 -9.24 -14.98 13.05
N GLY A 357 -8.09 -14.42 12.66
CA GLY A 357 -7.15 -13.78 13.58
C GLY A 357 -7.67 -12.50 14.25
N ILE A 358 -8.77 -11.93 13.73
CA ILE A 358 -9.49 -10.80 14.34
C ILE A 358 -10.75 -11.30 15.07
N ALA A 359 -11.52 -12.18 14.43
CA ALA A 359 -12.82 -12.64 14.93
C ALA A 359 -12.75 -13.58 16.14
N LYS A 360 -11.72 -14.44 16.22
CA LYS A 360 -11.57 -15.46 17.28
C LYS A 360 -10.57 -15.10 18.38
N GLY A 361 -9.72 -14.09 18.17
CA GLY A 361 -8.65 -13.71 19.12
C GLY A 361 -9.16 -12.89 20.31
N GLU A 362 -8.27 -12.09 20.90
CA GLU A 362 -8.57 -11.16 22.02
C GLU A 362 -9.53 -10.02 21.67
N LYS A 363 -10.15 -10.07 20.47
CA LYS A 363 -11.01 -9.02 19.90
C LYS A 363 -10.31 -7.65 19.90
N THR A 364 -8.99 -7.65 19.75
CA THR A 364 -8.16 -6.45 19.66
C THR A 364 -7.37 -6.49 18.36
N VAL A 365 -7.41 -5.39 17.60
CA VAL A 365 -6.62 -5.22 16.37
C VAL A 365 -5.75 -3.97 16.49
N TYR A 366 -4.50 -4.10 16.06
CA TYR A 366 -3.58 -2.97 16.03
C TYR A 366 -3.62 -2.30 14.67
N ALA A 367 -3.81 -1.00 14.65
CA ALA A 367 -4.00 -0.25 13.43
C ALA A 367 -2.94 0.83 13.23
N ILE A 368 -2.56 1.10 11.98
CA ILE A 368 -1.55 2.12 11.64
C ILE A 368 -1.99 3.01 10.47
N SER A 369 -1.14 3.97 10.10
CA SER A 369 -1.39 4.90 8.99
C SER A 369 -2.68 5.71 9.18
N SER A 370 -3.61 5.68 8.22
CA SER A 370 -4.76 6.60 8.25
C SER A 370 -5.72 6.36 9.42
N ILE A 371 -5.76 5.13 9.96
CA ILE A 371 -6.60 4.82 11.12
C ILE A 371 -6.13 5.60 12.35
N TYR A 372 -4.81 5.73 12.57
CA TYR A 372 -4.27 6.54 13.67
C TYR A 372 -4.77 7.98 13.62
N TYR A 373 -4.78 8.61 12.44
CA TYR A 373 -5.25 9.97 12.28
C TYR A 373 -6.78 10.11 12.39
N LEU A 374 -7.54 9.09 11.97
CA LEU A 374 -8.98 9.05 12.17
C LEU A 374 -9.33 8.94 13.67
N VAL A 375 -8.70 8.02 14.41
CA VAL A 375 -8.92 7.86 15.86
C VAL A 375 -8.45 9.09 16.63
N LYS A 376 -7.30 9.67 16.26
CA LYS A 376 -6.82 10.94 16.84
C LYS A 376 -7.77 12.10 16.59
N TYR A 377 -8.40 12.15 15.40
CA TYR A 377 -9.46 13.12 15.14
C TYR A 377 -10.63 12.91 16.09
N LEU A 378 -11.15 11.68 16.23
CA LEU A 378 -12.25 11.36 17.14
C LEU A 378 -11.94 11.74 18.59
N LYS A 379 -10.70 11.53 19.05
CA LYS A 379 -10.26 11.98 20.38
C LYS A 379 -10.36 13.50 20.55
N LYS A 380 -10.02 14.26 19.51
CA LYS A 380 -9.96 15.73 19.56
C LYS A 380 -11.34 16.35 19.37
N SER A 381 -12.13 15.85 18.44
CA SER A 381 -13.43 16.44 18.08
C SER A 381 -14.57 15.93 18.95
N SER A 382 -14.44 14.74 19.56
CA SER A 382 -15.47 14.04 20.34
C SER A 382 -16.90 14.21 19.78
N PRO A 383 -17.16 13.80 18.51
CA PRO A 383 -18.44 14.04 17.85
C PRO A 383 -19.65 13.46 18.60
N VAL A 384 -19.44 12.35 19.32
CA VAL A 384 -20.43 11.75 20.21
C VAL A 384 -19.98 11.97 21.67
N PRO A 385 -20.77 12.67 22.50
CA PRO A 385 -20.49 12.79 23.93
C PRO A 385 -20.39 11.41 24.59
N GLY A 386 -19.34 11.20 25.39
CA GLY A 386 -19.12 9.94 26.10
C GLY A 386 -18.32 8.88 25.34
N THR A 387 -17.97 9.09 24.06
CA THR A 387 -17.02 8.23 23.35
C THR A 387 -15.71 8.12 24.10
N ARG A 388 -15.27 6.89 24.38
CA ARG A 388 -14.06 6.63 25.17
C ARG A 388 -12.89 6.33 24.26
N VAL A 389 -12.26 7.39 23.77
CA VAL A 389 -10.91 7.28 23.18
C VAL A 389 -9.86 7.44 24.27
N THR A 390 -9.16 6.35 24.58
CA THR A 390 -8.09 6.31 25.59
C THR A 390 -6.74 6.49 24.93
N TYR A 391 -5.85 7.21 25.60
CA TYR A 391 -4.44 7.30 25.24
C TYR A 391 -3.64 6.47 26.25
N SER A 392 -2.67 5.69 25.79
CA SER A 392 -1.86 4.85 26.66
C SER A 392 -0.43 4.73 26.15
N ASP A 393 0.52 5.23 26.93
CA ASP A 393 1.94 5.05 26.66
C ASP A 393 2.39 3.62 26.98
N SER A 394 1.70 2.90 27.86
CA SER A 394 2.06 1.53 28.27
C SER A 394 1.85 0.48 27.19
N VAL A 395 1.11 0.80 26.12
CA VAL A 395 1.03 -0.04 24.92
C VAL A 395 2.38 -0.07 24.18
N CYS A 396 3.12 1.04 24.24
CA CYS A 396 4.44 1.15 23.64
C CYS A 396 5.50 0.62 24.63
N PRO A 397 6.49 -0.16 24.18
CA PRO A 397 7.49 -0.72 25.08
C PRO A 397 8.35 0.38 25.71
N SER A 398 8.87 0.09 26.91
CA SER A 398 9.78 0.98 27.64
C SER A 398 11.12 1.17 26.92
N GLU A 399 11.60 0.14 26.21
CA GLU A 399 12.77 0.27 25.33
C GLU A 399 12.39 1.05 24.06
N PRO A 400 13.06 2.18 23.77
CA PRO A 400 12.73 3.00 22.61
C PRO A 400 12.99 2.27 21.29
N ARG A 401 11.95 2.18 20.45
CA ARG A 401 12.00 1.60 19.08
C ARG A 401 11.51 2.59 18.02
N GLY A 402 11.59 3.88 18.33
CA GLY A 402 10.96 4.99 17.60
C GLY A 402 9.96 5.74 18.47
N ASP A 403 9.31 6.76 17.92
CA ASP A 403 8.21 7.47 18.60
C ASP A 403 6.91 6.69 18.43
N CYS A 404 6.48 6.04 19.50
CA CYS A 404 5.26 5.24 19.57
C CYS A 404 4.22 5.95 20.43
N LYS A 405 3.02 6.12 19.88
CA LYS A 405 1.82 6.65 20.55
C LYS A 405 0.65 5.77 20.23
N ALA A 406 -0.16 5.43 21.23
CA ALA A 406 -1.32 4.58 21.05
C ALA A 406 -2.61 5.27 21.51
N TYR A 407 -3.62 5.20 20.64
CA TYR A 407 -5.01 5.50 21.00
C TYR A 407 -5.85 4.25 20.85
N SER A 408 -6.72 3.96 21.81
CA SER A 408 -7.65 2.85 21.74
C SER A 408 -9.09 3.35 21.73
N ILE A 409 -9.93 2.70 20.92
CA ILE A 409 -11.36 2.96 20.77
C ILE A 409 -12.07 1.64 20.45
N SER A 410 -13.34 1.48 20.87
CA SER A 410 -14.12 0.31 20.49
C SER A 410 -14.60 0.39 19.04
N ALA A 411 -14.86 -0.76 18.41
CA ALA A 411 -15.42 -0.81 17.06
C ALA A 411 -16.82 -0.17 17.00
N GLY A 412 -17.64 -0.36 18.04
CA GLY A 412 -18.94 0.29 18.20
C GLY A 412 -18.82 1.81 18.28
N ASP A 413 -17.89 2.33 19.08
CA ASP A 413 -17.65 3.77 19.18
C ASP A 413 -17.21 4.36 17.82
N ILE A 414 -16.42 3.63 17.01
CA ILE A 414 -16.10 4.05 15.63
C ILE A 414 -17.37 4.17 14.79
N ALA A 415 -18.29 3.20 14.87
CA ALA A 415 -19.55 3.21 14.13
C ALA A 415 -20.45 4.38 14.54
N ASP A 416 -20.63 4.61 15.84
CA ASP A 416 -21.43 5.71 16.38
C ASP A 416 -20.88 7.07 15.95
N ASN A 417 -19.56 7.23 16.02
CA ASN A 417 -18.90 8.46 15.60
C ASN A 417 -18.95 8.68 14.09
N ALA A 418 -18.89 7.62 13.27
CA ALA A 418 -19.09 7.73 11.84
C ALA A 418 -20.47 8.35 11.53
N ALA A 419 -21.52 7.94 12.25
CA ALA A 419 -22.85 8.49 12.09
C ALA A 419 -22.95 9.97 12.52
N ALA A 420 -22.30 10.35 13.62
CA ALA A 420 -22.26 11.74 14.07
C ALA A 420 -21.50 12.64 13.08
N VAL A 421 -20.34 12.19 12.60
CA VAL A 421 -19.51 12.92 11.62
C VAL A 421 -20.23 13.07 10.29
N CYS A 422 -21.02 12.08 9.85
CA CYS A 422 -21.83 12.22 8.64
C CYS A 422 -22.94 13.26 8.78
N ARG A 423 -23.47 13.49 9.98
CA ARG A 423 -24.47 14.55 10.23
C ARG A 423 -23.84 15.94 10.19
N ASN A 424 -22.67 16.08 10.80
CA ASN A 424 -21.93 17.33 10.94
C ASN A 424 -20.47 17.12 10.52
N PRO A 425 -20.18 17.08 9.20
CA PRO A 425 -18.83 16.81 8.72
C PRO A 425 -17.89 17.97 9.08
N PRO A 426 -16.66 17.68 9.52
CA PRO A 426 -15.70 18.71 9.89
C PRO A 426 -15.21 19.50 8.67
N ASP A 427 -14.96 20.79 8.88
CA ASP A 427 -14.43 21.73 7.90
C ASP A 427 -12.88 21.84 7.95
N GLN A 428 -12.23 21.17 8.90
CA GLN A 428 -10.78 21.15 9.08
C GLN A 428 -10.22 19.77 9.44
N GLY A 429 -9.01 19.46 8.93
CA GLY A 429 -8.30 18.21 9.20
C GLY A 429 -7.67 17.57 7.96
N PRO A 430 -6.72 16.61 8.13
CA PRO A 430 -5.99 15.99 7.01
C PRO A 430 -6.86 15.23 6.01
N TYR A 431 -8.06 14.79 6.42
CA TYR A 431 -9.01 14.09 5.56
C TYR A 431 -10.26 14.91 5.27
N THR A 432 -10.27 16.20 5.63
CA THR A 432 -11.43 17.04 5.36
C THR A 432 -11.72 17.12 3.86
N PRO A 433 -13.00 17.06 3.47
CA PRO A 433 -14.20 16.80 4.29
C PRO A 433 -14.68 15.33 4.25
N TYR A 434 -13.81 14.38 3.90
CA TYR A 434 -14.12 12.98 3.61
C TYR A 434 -14.25 12.07 4.84
N TYR A 435 -14.23 12.62 6.06
CA TYR A 435 -14.29 11.85 7.30
C TYR A 435 -15.55 10.97 7.40
N CYS A 436 -16.71 11.43 6.89
CA CYS A 436 -17.93 10.64 6.84
C CYS A 436 -17.72 9.34 6.04
N ILE A 437 -17.19 9.44 4.81
CA ILE A 437 -16.88 8.29 3.96
C ILE A 437 -15.83 7.40 4.65
N ASN A 438 -14.75 7.99 5.16
CA ASN A 438 -13.63 7.23 5.70
C ASN A 438 -14.00 6.43 6.97
N LEU A 439 -14.73 7.04 7.90
CA LEU A 439 -15.18 6.35 9.10
C LEU A 439 -16.27 5.32 8.80
N SER A 440 -17.17 5.60 7.86
CA SER A 440 -18.19 4.63 7.43
C SER A 440 -17.56 3.39 6.79
N VAL A 441 -16.57 3.57 5.91
CA VAL A 441 -15.83 2.45 5.30
C VAL A 441 -15.00 1.69 6.33
N LEU A 442 -14.33 2.39 7.26
CA LEU A 442 -13.60 1.73 8.35
C LEU A 442 -14.53 0.89 9.22
N SER A 443 -15.66 1.44 9.65
CA SER A 443 -16.67 0.74 10.44
C SER A 443 -17.19 -0.52 9.72
N ALA A 444 -17.64 -0.38 8.47
CA ALA A 444 -18.13 -1.51 7.68
C ALA A 444 -17.05 -2.59 7.46
N MET A 445 -15.78 -2.19 7.31
CA MET A 445 -14.66 -3.12 7.15
C MET A 445 -14.40 -3.92 8.44
N LEU A 446 -14.40 -3.26 9.61
CA LEU A 446 -14.21 -3.92 10.91
C LEU A 446 -15.34 -4.93 11.18
N GLU A 447 -16.59 -4.55 10.91
CA GLU A 447 -17.77 -5.43 10.99
C GLU A 447 -17.58 -6.65 10.07
N GLN A 448 -17.24 -6.45 8.80
CA GLN A 448 -17.07 -7.54 7.83
C GLN A 448 -15.89 -8.47 8.17
N MET A 449 -14.83 -7.94 8.80
CA MET A 449 -13.70 -8.72 9.31
C MET A 449 -14.07 -9.56 10.54
N GLY A 450 -15.22 -9.29 11.17
CA GLY A 450 -15.73 -10.02 12.33
C GLY A 450 -15.27 -9.46 13.67
N LEU A 451 -14.81 -8.20 13.72
CA LEU A 451 -14.54 -7.52 14.99
C LEU A 451 -15.88 -7.09 15.61
N PRO A 452 -16.27 -7.59 16.80
CA PRO A 452 -17.53 -7.19 17.43
C PRO A 452 -17.47 -5.74 17.91
N ASP A 453 -18.62 -5.12 18.18
CA ASP A 453 -18.71 -3.73 18.65
C ASP A 453 -17.91 -3.47 19.94
N SER A 454 -17.83 -4.47 20.81
CA SER A 454 -17.02 -4.43 22.03
C SER A 454 -15.52 -4.64 21.80
N GLY A 455 -15.12 -4.98 20.57
CA GLY A 455 -13.73 -5.20 20.17
C GLY A 455 -12.96 -3.88 20.11
N THR A 456 -11.66 -3.94 20.38
CA THR A 456 -10.79 -2.78 20.50
C THR A 456 -9.95 -2.58 19.23
N VAL A 457 -9.90 -1.33 18.75
CA VAL A 457 -8.94 -0.88 17.75
C VAL A 457 -7.88 -0.05 18.46
N THR A 458 -6.65 -0.57 18.54
CA THR A 458 -5.49 0.14 19.08
C THR A 458 -4.69 0.75 17.95
N ALA A 459 -4.88 2.05 17.72
CA ALA A 459 -4.22 2.77 16.65
C ALA A 459 -2.85 3.30 17.10
N LEU A 460 -1.79 2.75 16.51
CA LEU A 460 -0.40 3.13 16.74
C LEU A 460 0.05 4.19 15.74
N GLY A 461 0.78 5.18 16.24
CA GLY A 461 1.40 6.23 15.45
C GLY A 461 2.45 6.97 16.25
N GLY A 462 2.61 8.26 15.98
CA GLY A 462 3.66 9.10 16.58
C GLY A 462 4.14 10.16 15.59
N SER A 463 5.24 10.82 15.89
CA SER A 463 5.97 11.69 14.97
C SER A 463 6.55 10.92 13.79
N ASP A 464 6.73 9.59 13.92
CA ASP A 464 7.30 8.75 12.87
C ASP A 464 6.28 8.31 11.81
N ASN A 465 4.97 8.43 12.08
CA ASN A 465 3.89 7.92 11.21
C ASN A 465 4.16 6.47 10.75
N LEU A 466 4.02 5.54 11.70
CA LEU A 466 4.30 4.12 11.52
C LEU A 466 3.59 3.54 10.28
N GLY A 467 4.36 2.87 9.44
CA GLY A 467 3.91 2.26 8.18
C GLY A 467 4.81 1.07 7.80
N TRP A 468 4.58 0.49 6.64
CA TRP A 468 5.30 -0.70 6.18
C TRP A 468 6.82 -0.50 5.93
N THR A 469 7.31 0.73 5.79
CA THR A 469 8.73 1.00 5.43
C THR A 469 9.72 0.52 6.50
N LEU A 470 9.34 0.57 7.78
CA LEU A 470 10.16 0.08 8.90
C LEU A 470 10.36 -1.43 8.80
N GLY A 471 9.27 -2.19 8.67
CA GLY A 471 9.30 -3.65 8.51
C GLY A 471 10.02 -4.08 7.25
N PHE A 472 9.88 -3.36 6.14
CA PHE A 472 10.67 -3.60 4.93
C PHE A 472 12.18 -3.40 5.17
N SER A 473 12.56 -2.31 5.83
CA SER A 473 13.97 -2.00 6.13
C SER A 473 14.59 -3.06 7.04
N LEU A 474 13.86 -3.49 8.07
CA LEU A 474 14.27 -4.58 8.96
C LEU A 474 14.45 -5.88 8.18
N ASP A 475 13.44 -6.32 7.42
CA ASP A 475 13.48 -7.58 6.65
C ASP A 475 14.64 -7.58 5.64
N ALA A 476 14.90 -6.45 4.98
CA ALA A 476 15.99 -6.30 4.01
C ALA A 476 17.38 -6.34 4.66
N LEU A 477 17.59 -5.61 5.77
CA LEU A 477 18.88 -5.59 6.48
C LEU A 477 19.19 -6.94 7.15
N LEU A 478 18.17 -7.67 7.59
CA LEU A 478 18.32 -8.96 8.27
C LEU A 478 18.61 -10.10 7.29
N GLN A 479 17.94 -10.12 6.14
CA GLN A 479 18.34 -11.00 5.01
C GLN A 479 19.79 -10.75 4.60
N SER A 480 20.23 -9.50 4.71
CA SER A 480 21.58 -9.10 4.36
C SER A 480 22.66 -9.72 5.24
N ALA A 481 22.45 -9.68 6.56
CA ALA A 481 23.37 -10.26 7.51
C ALA A 481 23.41 -11.80 7.45
N ALA A 482 22.26 -12.46 7.25
CA ALA A 482 22.18 -13.92 7.17
C ALA A 482 22.99 -14.47 5.98
N ALA A 483 22.88 -13.84 4.81
CA ALA A 483 23.64 -14.24 3.63
C ALA A 483 25.15 -13.99 3.76
N SER A 484 25.54 -12.88 4.41
CA SER A 484 26.96 -12.60 4.68
C SER A 484 27.58 -13.62 5.64
N ALA A 485 26.82 -14.08 6.65
CA ALA A 485 27.30 -15.10 7.58
C ALA A 485 27.51 -16.45 6.89
N ALA A 486 26.58 -16.87 6.02
CA ALA A 486 26.70 -18.12 5.26
C ALA A 486 27.94 -18.14 4.35
N LYS A 487 28.26 -17.01 3.69
CA LYS A 487 29.46 -16.87 2.85
C LYS A 487 30.78 -16.87 3.64
N SER A 488 30.76 -16.60 4.94
CA SER A 488 31.98 -16.60 5.78
C SER A 488 32.29 -17.96 6.40
N ILE A 489 31.34 -18.90 6.33
CA ILE A 489 31.46 -20.27 6.87
C ILE A 489 31.82 -21.27 5.75
N SER A 490 31.51 -20.93 4.49
CA SER A 490 32.02 -21.60 3.29
C SER A 490 33.40 -21.08 2.90
#